data_AF-A0A0L0UKW2-F1
#
_entry.id   AF-A0A0L0UKW2-F1
#
_cell.length_a   1.000
_cell.length_b   1.000
_cell.length_c   1.000
_cell.angle_alpha   90.00
_cell.angle_beta   90.00
_cell.angle_gamma   90.00
#
_symmetry.space_group_name_H-M   'P 1'
#
loop_
_entity.id
_entity.type
_entity.pdbx_description
1 polymer ?
#
loop_
_entity_poly.entity_id
_entity_poly.type
_entity_poly.pdbx_seq_one_letter_code
_entity_poly.pdbx_strand_id
1 'polypeptide(L)'
;MSRTGAQYIDSLRDGRAVYINGERINNHVDHPAFRNAIRTVANLYDFQAENEALMTFRSPGNGHQVNLAWQLPQRQEDLLRRGEAHLAWARQTGGWLGRSPDHVPAALAGMMIGIELLEGYDPKR
;
A
#
# COMPACT_ATOMS: atom_id res chain seq x y z
N MET A 1 -0.90 8.11 -13.63
CA MET A 1 0.47 7.70 -13.30
C MET A 1 0.47 7.17 -11.88
N SER A 2 1.22 6.11 -11.61
CA SER A 2 1.40 5.59 -10.26
C SER A 2 2.05 6.61 -9.34
N ARG A 3 1.74 6.53 -8.04
CA ARG A 3 2.32 7.39 -7.01
C ARG A 3 3.83 7.15 -6.91
N THR A 4 4.62 8.22 -6.85
CA THR A 4 6.08 8.15 -6.64
C THR A 4 6.46 8.21 -5.17
N GLY A 5 7.69 7.82 -4.84
CA GLY A 5 8.28 7.93 -3.50
C GLY A 5 8.32 9.38 -3.00
N ALA A 6 8.62 10.34 -3.88
CA ALA A 6 8.58 11.77 -3.55
C ALA A 6 7.17 12.22 -3.13
N GLN A 7 6.14 11.82 -3.88
CA GLN A 7 4.74 12.11 -3.54
C GLN A 7 4.29 11.38 -2.27
N TYR A 8 4.87 10.24 -1.95
CA TYR A 8 4.66 9.56 -0.67
C TYR A 8 5.24 10.37 0.49
N ILE A 9 6.52 10.72 0.41
CA ILE A 9 7.22 11.49 1.45
C ILE A 9 6.53 12.84 1.70
N ASP A 10 6.15 13.55 0.64
CA ASP A 10 5.49 14.85 0.75
C ASP A 10 4.14 14.73 1.48
N SER A 11 3.34 13.69 1.19
CA SER A 11 2.06 13.47 1.87
C SER A 11 2.16 13.21 3.37
N LEU A 12 3.34 12.83 3.86
CA LEU A 12 3.54 12.62 5.29
C LEU A 12 3.70 13.96 6.01
N ARG A 13 3.96 15.07 5.31
CA ARG A 13 4.09 16.42 5.89
C ARG A 13 2.71 17.06 6.13
N ASP A 14 1.82 16.33 6.79
CA ASP A 14 0.41 16.68 7.01
C ASP A 14 0.09 17.22 8.42
N GLY A 15 1.12 17.37 9.28
CA GLY A 15 0.94 17.86 10.65
C GLY A 15 0.44 16.82 11.64
N ARG A 16 0.43 15.53 11.29
CA ARG A 16 0.04 14.43 12.21
C ARG A 16 0.83 14.47 13.53
N ALA A 17 0.16 14.06 14.60
CA ALA A 17 0.77 13.98 15.92
C ALA A 17 1.48 12.63 16.11
N VAL A 18 2.81 12.64 16.13
CA VAL A 18 3.65 11.47 16.41
C VAL A 18 4.35 11.71 17.74
N TYR A 19 4.33 10.71 18.63
CA TYR A 19 5.01 10.77 19.92
C TYR A 19 6.01 9.64 20.06
N ILE A 20 7.18 9.92 20.62
CA ILE A 20 8.19 8.91 20.97
C ILE A 20 8.88 9.37 22.25
N ASN A 21 9.11 8.45 23.20
CA ASN A 21 9.75 8.75 24.48
C ASN A 21 9.10 9.91 25.27
N GLY A 22 7.78 10.07 25.18
CA GLY A 22 7.03 11.12 25.88
C GLY A 22 7.03 12.49 25.19
N GLU A 23 7.70 12.64 24.05
CA GLU A 23 7.81 13.91 23.32
C GLU A 23 7.01 13.89 22.01
N ARG A 24 6.44 15.04 21.64
CA ARG A 24 5.81 15.24 20.33
C ARG A 24 6.88 15.55 19.28
N ILE A 25 6.91 14.76 18.21
CA ILE A 25 7.81 14.96 17.08
C ILE A 25 7.15 15.86 16.03
N ASN A 26 7.72 17.05 15.83
CA ASN A 26 7.20 18.05 14.88
C ASN A 26 7.62 17.79 13.43
N ASN A 27 8.79 17.20 13.20
CA ASN A 27 9.27 16.83 11.86
C ASN A 27 9.57 15.32 11.78
N HIS A 28 8.52 14.50 11.77
CA HIS A 28 8.67 13.04 11.79
C HIS A 28 9.25 12.48 10.48
N VAL A 29 9.08 13.17 9.35
CA VAL A 29 9.58 12.73 8.04
C VAL A 29 11.11 12.66 8.02
N ASP A 30 11.77 13.65 8.61
CA ASP A 30 13.23 13.74 8.63
C ASP A 30 13.84 13.25 9.97
N HIS A 31 12.99 12.85 10.93
CA HIS A 31 13.42 12.41 12.26
C HIS A 31 14.28 11.13 12.18
N PRO A 32 15.40 11.02 12.92
CA PRO A 32 16.31 9.87 12.85
C PRO A 32 15.65 8.52 13.08
N ALA A 33 14.62 8.45 13.94
CA ALA A 33 13.90 7.21 14.23
C ALA A 33 13.06 6.68 13.05
N PHE A 34 12.65 7.54 12.11
CA PHE A 34 11.67 7.18 11.06
C PHE A 34 12.18 7.36 9.64
N ARG A 35 13.10 8.32 9.41
CA ARG A 35 13.51 8.73 8.06
C ARG A 35 13.94 7.59 7.14
N ASN A 36 14.61 6.57 7.69
CA ASN A 36 15.07 5.43 6.90
C ASN A 36 13.91 4.49 6.55
N ALA A 37 13.01 4.20 7.49
CA ALA A 37 11.81 3.40 7.22
C ALA A 37 10.89 4.10 6.22
N ILE A 38 10.73 5.42 6.33
CA ILE A 38 9.97 6.23 5.37
C ILE A 38 10.60 6.13 3.98
N ARG A 39 11.93 6.28 3.86
CA ARG A 39 12.64 6.11 2.58
C ARG A 39 12.53 4.69 2.02
N THR A 40 12.58 3.67 2.86
CA THR A 40 12.34 2.27 2.43
C THR A 40 10.96 2.12 1.80
N VAL A 41 9.92 2.69 2.39
CA VAL A 41 8.56 2.67 1.81
C VAL A 41 8.47 3.54 0.54
N ALA A 42 9.14 4.69 0.51
CA ALA A 42 9.20 5.55 -0.68
C ALA A 42 9.78 4.78 -1.88
N ASN A 43 10.85 4.01 -1.66
CA ASN A 43 11.47 3.19 -2.69
C ASN A 43 10.51 2.11 -3.26
N LEU A 44 9.52 1.64 -2.49
CA LEU A 44 8.50 0.72 -3.02
C LEU A 44 7.57 1.41 -4.02
N TYR A 45 7.23 2.69 -3.77
CA TYR A 45 6.45 3.50 -4.71
C TYR A 45 7.24 3.82 -5.97
N ASP A 46 8.53 4.16 -5.85
CA ASP A 46 9.40 4.35 -7.02
C ASP A 46 9.55 3.06 -7.81
N PHE A 47 9.81 1.92 -7.14
CA PHE A 47 9.83 0.60 -7.78
C PHE A 47 8.53 0.29 -8.53
N GLN A 48 7.37 0.61 -7.95
CA GLN A 48 6.09 0.45 -8.64
C GLN A 48 6.00 1.33 -9.89
N ALA A 49 6.39 2.60 -9.80
CA ALA A 49 6.35 3.53 -10.93
C ALA A 49 7.28 3.10 -12.07
N GLU A 50 8.43 2.49 -11.74
CA GLU A 50 9.37 1.93 -12.73
C GLU A 50 8.90 0.59 -13.32
N ASN A 51 8.04 -0.14 -12.60
CA ASN A 51 7.60 -1.49 -12.95
C ASN A 51 6.07 -1.58 -13.08
N GLU A 52 5.41 -0.59 -13.70
CA GLU A 52 3.93 -0.50 -13.69
C GLU A 52 3.26 -1.79 -14.22
N ALA A 53 3.77 -2.40 -15.30
CA ALA A 53 3.17 -3.62 -15.86
C ALA A 53 3.14 -4.80 -14.86
N LEU A 54 4.20 -4.94 -14.06
CA LEU A 54 4.32 -5.95 -13.02
C LEU A 54 3.47 -5.61 -11.80
N MET A 55 3.44 -4.34 -11.39
CA MET A 55 2.93 -3.93 -10.08
C MET A 55 1.49 -3.44 -10.09
N THR A 56 0.90 -3.18 -11.26
CA THR A 56 -0.37 -2.46 -11.36
C THR A 56 -1.35 -3.06 -12.35
N PHE A 57 -2.60 -2.64 -12.22
CA PHE A 57 -3.66 -2.84 -13.19
C PHE A 57 -4.45 -1.54 -13.39
N ARG A 58 -5.22 -1.46 -14.48
CA ARG A 58 -6.15 -0.34 -14.71
C ARG A 58 -7.42 -0.57 -13.90
N SER A 59 -7.72 0.34 -12.98
CA SER A 59 -8.96 0.28 -12.20
C SER A 59 -10.17 0.45 -13.14
N PRO A 60 -11.19 -0.43 -13.06
CA PRO A 60 -12.39 -0.33 -13.90
C PRO A 60 -13.17 0.98 -13.72
N GLY A 61 -13.09 1.61 -12.54
CA GLY A 61 -13.91 2.79 -12.21
C GLY A 61 -13.42 4.10 -12.84
N ASN A 62 -12.10 4.32 -12.89
CA ASN A 62 -11.51 5.58 -13.36
C ASN A 62 -10.38 5.40 -14.38
N GLY A 63 -10.05 4.15 -14.75
CA GLY A 63 -8.96 3.85 -15.69
C GLY A 63 -7.55 4.12 -15.15
N HIS A 64 -7.41 4.57 -13.91
CA HIS A 64 -6.12 4.87 -13.30
C HIS A 64 -5.33 3.59 -13.06
N GLN A 65 -4.02 3.72 -13.21
CA GLN A 65 -3.06 2.68 -12.88
C GLN A 65 -2.93 2.59 -11.36
N VAL A 66 -3.34 1.45 -10.78
CA VAL A 66 -3.35 1.23 -9.32
C VAL A 66 -2.65 -0.08 -8.97
N ASN A 67 -2.06 -0.16 -7.78
CA ASN A 67 -1.34 -1.35 -7.33
C ASN A 67 -2.22 -2.60 -7.34
N LEU A 68 -1.68 -3.75 -7.76
CA LEU A 68 -2.38 -5.04 -7.81
C LEU A 68 -2.94 -5.52 -6.45
N ALA A 69 -2.45 -4.99 -5.34
CA ALA A 69 -3.01 -5.25 -4.02
C ALA A 69 -4.49 -4.86 -3.90
N TRP A 70 -4.95 -3.87 -4.69
CA TRP A 70 -6.34 -3.42 -4.79
C TRP A 70 -7.19 -4.25 -5.77
N GLN A 71 -6.59 -5.17 -6.52
CA GLN A 71 -7.34 -6.00 -7.46
C GLN A 71 -8.28 -6.94 -6.69
N LEU A 72 -9.53 -7.05 -7.16
CA LEU A 72 -10.45 -8.11 -6.75
C LEU A 72 -10.22 -9.31 -7.70
N PRO A 73 -9.39 -10.31 -7.34
CA PRO A 73 -9.11 -11.45 -8.23
C PRO A 73 -10.38 -12.24 -8.51
N GLN A 74 -10.61 -12.59 -9.77
CA GLN A 74 -11.76 -13.42 -10.20
C GLN A 74 -11.32 -14.78 -10.73
N ARG A 75 -10.03 -14.95 -11.02
CA ARG A 75 -9.45 -16.15 -11.61
C ARG A 75 -8.12 -16.51 -10.97
N GLN A 76 -7.66 -17.75 -11.17
CA GLN A 76 -6.39 -18.22 -10.64
C GLN A 76 -5.21 -17.37 -11.13
N GLU A 77 -5.23 -16.92 -12.38
CA GLU A 77 -4.16 -16.12 -12.96
C GLU A 77 -4.03 -14.75 -12.28
N ASP A 78 -5.15 -14.19 -11.80
CA ASP A 78 -5.15 -12.92 -11.06
C ASP A 78 -4.44 -13.09 -9.71
N LEU A 79 -4.66 -14.22 -9.03
CA LEU A 79 -3.99 -14.56 -7.77
C LEU A 79 -2.49 -14.74 -7.96
N LEU A 80 -2.08 -15.45 -9.02
CA LEU A 80 -0.67 -15.65 -9.34
C LEU A 80 0.03 -14.32 -9.65
N ARG A 81 -0.55 -13.51 -10.54
CA ARG A 81 -0.01 -12.19 -10.90
C ARG A 81 0.11 -11.27 -9.69
N ARG A 82 -0.90 -11.26 -8.83
CA ARG A 82 -0.88 -10.49 -7.58
C ARG A 82 0.18 -11.00 -6.60
N GLY A 83 0.34 -12.32 -6.49
CA GLY A 83 1.39 -12.94 -5.69
C GLY A 83 2.80 -12.58 -6.15
N GLU A 84 3.02 -12.53 -7.46
CA GLU A 84 4.29 -12.08 -8.06
C GLU A 84 4.60 -10.62 -7.71
N ALA A 85 3.59 -9.74 -7.78
CA ALA A 85 3.75 -8.33 -7.39
C ALA A 85 4.09 -8.17 -5.89
N HIS A 86 3.40 -8.90 -5.01
CA HIS A 86 3.71 -8.92 -3.57
C HIS A 86 5.14 -9.40 -3.31
N LEU A 87 5.55 -10.48 -3.98
CA LEU A 87 6.91 -11.01 -3.85
C LEU A 87 7.96 -10.02 -4.37
N ALA A 88 7.67 -9.30 -5.45
CA ALA A 88 8.56 -8.27 -6.00
C ALA A 88 8.81 -7.13 -5.00
N TRP A 89 7.78 -6.66 -4.31
CA TRP A 89 7.91 -5.68 -3.22
C TRP A 89 8.61 -6.26 -1.98
N ALA A 90 8.26 -7.48 -1.56
CA ALA A 90 8.90 -8.12 -0.41
C ALA A 90 10.42 -8.23 -0.61
N ARG A 91 10.88 -8.56 -1.83
CA ARG A 91 12.30 -8.64 -2.20
C ARG A 91 13.04 -7.31 -2.06
N GLN A 92 12.39 -6.16 -2.29
CA GLN A 92 13.01 -4.84 -2.11
C GLN A 92 13.42 -4.56 -0.66
N THR A 93 12.81 -5.26 0.30
CA THR A 93 13.11 -5.12 1.73
C THR A 93 13.74 -6.36 2.34
N GLY A 94 14.09 -7.36 1.52
CA GLY A 94 14.54 -8.67 2.00
C GLY A 94 13.52 -9.40 2.88
N GLY A 95 12.24 -9.05 2.77
CA GLY A 95 11.16 -9.60 3.60
C GLY A 95 11.04 -9.00 5.01
N TRP A 96 11.82 -7.98 5.37
CA TRP A 96 11.82 -7.40 6.72
C TRP A 96 10.66 -6.44 6.97
N LEU A 97 10.09 -5.84 5.92
CA LEU A 97 8.94 -4.94 6.07
C LEU A 97 7.61 -5.71 5.98
N GLY A 98 7.13 -6.23 7.10
CA GLY A 98 5.88 -7.02 7.15
C GLY A 98 4.58 -6.20 7.08
N ARG A 99 4.65 -4.87 7.07
CA ARG A 99 3.51 -3.94 6.97
C ARG A 99 3.69 -2.95 5.82
N SER A 100 4.14 -3.45 4.68
CA SER A 100 4.27 -2.68 3.45
C SER A 100 2.89 -2.23 2.91
N PRO A 101 2.85 -1.21 2.03
CA PRO A 101 1.59 -0.59 1.58
C PRO A 101 0.59 -1.52 0.89
N ASP A 102 0.99 -2.71 0.45
CA ASP A 102 0.14 -3.75 -0.16
C ASP A 102 -0.72 -4.50 0.87
N HIS A 103 -0.32 -4.52 2.14
CA HIS A 103 -0.95 -5.37 3.15
C HIS A 103 -2.43 -5.00 3.41
N VAL A 104 -2.71 -3.73 3.73
CA VAL A 104 -4.08 -3.29 4.07
C VAL A 104 -5.01 -3.31 2.85
N PRO A 105 -4.62 -2.79 1.67
CA PRO A 105 -5.40 -2.97 0.45
C PRO A 105 -5.77 -4.43 0.20
N ALA A 106 -4.84 -5.36 0.47
CA ALA A 106 -5.10 -6.76 0.24
C ALA A 106 -6.17 -7.35 1.16
N ALA A 107 -6.18 -6.94 2.44
CA ALA A 107 -7.23 -7.29 3.38
C ALA A 107 -8.59 -6.69 2.97
N LEU A 108 -8.61 -5.42 2.58
CA LEU A 108 -9.81 -4.73 2.12
C LEU A 108 -10.39 -5.38 0.86
N ALA A 109 -9.55 -5.77 -0.11
CA ALA A 109 -9.99 -6.51 -1.28
C ALA A 109 -10.70 -7.83 -0.89
N GLY A 110 -10.18 -8.56 0.10
CA GLY A 110 -10.84 -9.76 0.63
C GLY A 110 -12.19 -9.46 1.29
N MET A 111 -12.26 -8.40 2.09
CA MET A 111 -13.52 -7.95 2.70
C MET A 111 -14.57 -7.56 1.64
N MET A 112 -14.14 -6.85 0.57
CA MET A 112 -15.02 -6.44 -0.52
C MET A 112 -15.54 -7.62 -1.34
N ILE A 113 -14.75 -8.68 -1.54
CA ILE A 113 -15.22 -9.90 -2.20
C ILE A 113 -16.34 -10.56 -1.38
N GLY A 114 -16.25 -10.52 -0.05
CA GLY A 114 -17.25 -11.03 0.88
C GLY A 114 -18.24 -9.98 1.38
N ILE A 115 -18.49 -8.89 0.64
CA ILE A 115 -19.25 -7.74 1.14
C ILE A 115 -20.66 -8.13 1.64
N GLU A 116 -21.32 -9.09 1.00
CA GLU A 116 -22.64 -9.58 1.40
C GLU A 116 -22.66 -10.13 2.84
N LEU A 117 -21.59 -10.81 3.26
CA LEU A 117 -21.45 -11.29 4.63
C LEU A 117 -21.40 -10.13 5.62
N LEU A 118 -20.67 -9.06 5.28
CA LEU A 118 -20.52 -7.88 6.14
C LEU A 118 -21.83 -7.08 6.21
N GLU A 119 -22.50 -6.88 5.08
CA GLU A 119 -23.80 -6.21 5.02
C GLU A 119 -24.89 -6.99 5.76
N GLY A 120 -24.79 -8.32 5.86
CA GLY A 120 -25.70 -9.14 6.65
C GLY A 120 -25.68 -8.86 8.16
N TYR A 121 -24.63 -8.19 8.66
CA TYR A 121 -24.52 -7.75 10.05
C TYR A 121 -24.80 -6.24 10.24
N ASP A 122 -25.21 -5.51 9.21
CA ASP A 122 -25.60 -4.10 9.35
C ASP A 122 -26.93 -4.01 10.14
N PRO A 123 -26.95 -3.38 11.33
CA PRO A 123 -28.17 -3.23 12.12
C PRO A 123 -29.29 -2.44 11.43
N LYS A 124 -28.99 -1.72 10.33
CA LYS A 124 -29.96 -0.96 9.54
C LYS A 124 -30.59 -1.77 8.40
N ARG A 125 -30.13 -3.01 8.16
CA ARG A 125 -30.67 -3.89 7.14
C ARG A 125 -31.82 -4.76 7.68
#